data_AF-A0A1H6PX92-F1
#
_entry.id   AF-A0A1H6PX92-F1
#
_cell.length_a   1.000
_cell.length_b   1.000
_cell.length_c   1.000
_cell.angle_alpha   90.00
_cell.angle_beta   90.00
_cell.angle_gamma   90.00
#
_symmetry.space_group_name_H-M   'P 1'
#
loop_
_entity.id
_entity.type
_entity.pdbx_description
1 polymer ?
#
loop_
_entity_poly.entity_id
_entity_poly.type
_entity_poly.pdbx_seq_one_letter_code
_entity_poly.pdbx_strand_id
1 'polypeptide(L)'
;MVVVDDVLGNHLSRYDYMIYALINNQHCAKSHLAFLSWKHIFSLFSLSKILPFYRLDENWMFESAADLEKELAKLINPYCLVLFPEVSVATPQLIRRHRELCRACFAPELTHVLYPRHSSFADFILGLNKGQALSYIYDATISYTDKKDKILCNPGNIDTLLTQVETVHVHIHREQYRRLPRHRRGIQKWLENTWVHKDKSIRKAYKQSGSIMDDGKLKEKDK
;
A
#
# COMPACT_ATOMS: atom_id res chain seq x y z
N MET A 1 -15.46 -19.99 3.11
CA MET A 1 -14.85 -18.66 3.32
C MET A 1 -14.40 -18.15 1.97
N VAL A 2 -15.04 -17.12 1.42
CA VAL A 2 -14.76 -16.63 0.07
C VAL A 2 -14.11 -15.25 0.19
N VAL A 3 -12.79 -15.22 0.34
CA VAL A 3 -12.03 -14.01 -0.02
C VAL A 3 -12.07 -13.96 -1.55
N VAL A 4 -12.53 -12.84 -2.12
CA VAL A 4 -12.81 -12.80 -3.56
C VAL A 4 -11.57 -12.32 -4.31
N ASP A 5 -10.94 -11.24 -3.84
CA ASP A 5 -9.76 -10.62 -4.44
C ASP A 5 -8.97 -9.80 -3.39
N ASP A 6 -7.68 -9.57 -3.63
CA ASP A 6 -6.82 -8.77 -2.75
C ASP A 6 -6.35 -7.48 -3.45
N VAL A 7 -6.13 -6.42 -2.68
CA VAL A 7 -5.61 -5.13 -3.15
C VAL A 7 -4.24 -4.88 -2.51
N LEU A 8 -3.27 -4.54 -3.35
CA LEU A 8 -1.90 -4.26 -2.97
C LEU A 8 -1.63 -2.76 -3.15
N GLY A 9 -1.61 -2.03 -2.03
CA GLY A 9 -1.46 -0.58 -1.99
C GLY A 9 -0.06 -0.14 -1.59
N ASN A 10 0.44 0.95 -2.19
CA ASN A 10 1.49 1.75 -1.52
C ASN A 10 0.86 2.55 -0.38
N HIS A 11 1.66 2.92 0.63
CA HIS A 11 1.16 3.66 1.79
C HIS A 11 1.82 5.03 1.94
N LEU A 12 1.20 6.06 1.37
CA LEU A 12 1.70 7.44 1.45
C LEU A 12 1.03 8.23 2.55
N SER A 13 -0.22 7.90 2.91
CA SER A 13 -0.95 8.62 3.95
C SER A 13 -1.87 7.69 4.71
N ARG A 14 -2.12 8.00 5.98
CA ARG A 14 -3.20 7.37 6.74
C ARG A 14 -4.57 7.57 6.08
N TYR A 15 -4.73 8.56 5.20
CA TYR A 15 -5.97 8.76 4.46
C TYR A 15 -6.16 7.77 3.29
N ASP A 16 -5.13 7.00 2.90
CA ASP A 16 -5.23 5.94 1.89
C ASP A 16 -6.39 4.97 2.22
N TYR A 17 -6.54 4.63 3.51
CA TYR A 17 -7.64 3.81 4.04
C TYR A 17 -9.03 4.35 3.64
N MET A 18 -9.23 5.66 3.74
CA MET A 18 -10.49 6.30 3.34
C MET A 18 -10.65 6.29 1.82
N ILE A 19 -9.58 6.55 1.06
CA ILE A 19 -9.61 6.51 -0.40
C ILE A 19 -10.02 5.11 -0.90
N TYR A 20 -9.45 4.04 -0.36
CA TYR A 20 -9.86 2.67 -0.70
C TYR A 20 -11.31 2.38 -0.34
N ALA A 21 -11.78 2.84 0.83
CA ALA A 21 -13.18 2.69 1.20
C ALA A 21 -14.14 3.43 0.25
N LEU A 22 -13.78 4.64 -0.18
CA LEU A 22 -14.55 5.42 -1.15
C LEU A 22 -14.61 4.72 -2.51
N ILE A 23 -13.48 4.25 -3.03
CA ILE A 23 -13.40 3.52 -4.29
C ILE A 23 -14.27 2.24 -4.23
N ASN A 24 -14.16 1.48 -3.14
CA ASN A 24 -14.96 0.26 -2.97
C ASN A 24 -16.46 0.56 -2.91
N ASN A 25 -16.87 1.65 -2.25
CA ASN A 25 -18.28 2.05 -2.20
C ASN A 25 -18.83 2.49 -3.56
N GLN A 26 -18.01 3.16 -4.36
CA GLN A 26 -18.41 3.65 -5.67
C GLN A 26 -18.45 2.53 -6.73
N HIS A 27 -17.55 1.54 -6.64
CA HIS A 27 -17.32 0.58 -7.72
C HIS A 27 -17.55 -0.89 -7.36
N CYS A 28 -17.49 -1.26 -6.08
CA CYS A 28 -17.52 -2.65 -5.60
C CYS A 28 -18.59 -2.85 -4.51
N ALA A 29 -19.85 -2.52 -4.83
CA ALA A 29 -21.00 -2.58 -3.91
C ALA A 29 -21.29 -3.98 -3.30
N LYS A 30 -20.61 -5.05 -3.74
CA LYS A 30 -20.87 -6.44 -3.32
C LYS A 30 -19.84 -7.02 -2.34
N SER A 31 -18.68 -6.38 -2.17
CA SER A 31 -17.62 -6.87 -1.28
C SER A 31 -17.34 -5.85 -0.19
N HIS A 32 -17.29 -6.31 1.06
CA HIS A 32 -16.84 -5.45 2.16
C HIS A 32 -15.33 -5.29 2.08
N LEU A 33 -14.84 -4.07 2.27
CA LEU A 33 -13.41 -3.83 2.31
C LEU A 33 -12.85 -4.09 3.71
N ALA A 34 -11.76 -4.83 3.76
CA ALA A 34 -11.06 -5.23 4.96
C ALA A 34 -9.60 -4.80 4.89
N PHE A 35 -9.02 -4.46 6.03
CA PHE A 35 -7.62 -4.06 6.16
C PHE A 35 -6.95 -4.91 7.24
N LEU A 36 -5.64 -5.11 7.09
CA LEU A 36 -4.81 -5.73 8.11
C LEU A 36 -4.13 -4.66 8.99
N SER A 37 -4.32 -4.76 10.30
CA SER A 37 -3.60 -3.97 11.32
C SER A 37 -3.39 -4.85 12.56
N TRP A 38 -2.18 -4.91 13.11
CA TRP A 38 -1.86 -5.67 14.35
C TRP A 38 -2.43 -7.09 14.40
N LYS A 39 -2.13 -7.95 13.41
CA LYS A 39 -2.67 -9.33 13.32
C LYS A 39 -4.22 -9.43 13.28
N HIS A 40 -4.92 -8.30 13.17
CA HIS A 40 -6.37 -8.25 13.13
C HIS A 40 -6.85 -7.74 11.76
N ILE A 41 -7.97 -8.30 11.33
CA ILE A 41 -8.69 -7.83 10.15
C ILE A 41 -9.82 -6.92 10.62
N PHE A 42 -9.85 -5.68 10.13
CA PHE A 42 -10.92 -4.74 10.44
C PHE A 42 -11.55 -4.18 9.17
N SER A 43 -12.81 -3.76 9.28
CA SER A 43 -13.57 -3.15 8.19
C SER A 43 -14.02 -1.75 8.59
N LEU A 44 -13.89 -0.78 7.68
CA LEU A 44 -14.12 0.66 7.95
C LEU A 44 -15.60 1.10 7.98
N PHE A 45 -16.55 0.17 7.89
CA PHE A 45 -17.97 0.50 7.75
C PHE A 45 -18.71 0.86 9.05
N SER A 46 -18.00 1.12 10.14
CA SER A 46 -18.63 1.53 11.40
C SER A 46 -18.00 2.83 11.91
N LEU A 47 -18.77 3.91 11.91
CA LEU A 47 -18.36 5.23 12.44
C LEU A 47 -17.84 5.12 13.89
N SER A 48 -18.35 4.17 14.69
CA SER A 48 -17.88 3.89 16.06
C SER A 48 -16.48 3.25 16.11
N LYS A 49 -15.93 2.80 14.97
CA LYS A 49 -14.57 2.25 14.82
C LYS A 49 -13.61 3.19 14.07
N ILE A 50 -14.00 4.45 13.83
CA ILE A 50 -13.06 5.50 13.39
C ILE A 50 -12.12 5.91 14.53
N LEU A 51 -12.54 5.73 15.79
CA LEU A 51 -11.77 6.12 16.96
C LEU A 51 -10.39 5.41 17.09
N PRO A 52 -10.17 4.14 16.73
CA PRO A 52 -8.82 3.55 16.70
C PRO A 52 -7.95 3.97 15.50
N PHE A 53 -8.38 4.86 14.59
CA PHE A 53 -7.59 5.29 13.43
C PHE A 53 -6.18 5.78 13.80
N TYR A 54 -6.03 6.40 14.97
CA TYR A 54 -4.73 6.86 15.47
C TYR A 54 -3.84 5.75 16.06
N ARG A 55 -4.39 4.56 16.31
CA ARG A 55 -3.68 3.36 16.82
C ARG A 55 -3.52 2.27 15.76
N LEU A 56 -3.90 2.53 14.52
CA LEU A 56 -3.64 1.60 13.42
C LEU A 56 -2.13 1.48 13.26
N ASP A 57 -1.64 0.26 13.36
CA ASP A 57 -0.25 -0.04 13.06
C ASP A 57 -0.23 -1.27 12.16
N GLU A 58 0.49 -1.06 11.06
CA GLU A 58 0.47 -1.87 9.86
C GLU A 58 1.35 -3.11 10.00
N ASN A 59 1.87 -3.41 11.20
CA ASN A 59 2.67 -4.61 11.42
C ASN A 59 1.76 -5.85 11.46
N TRP A 60 1.46 -6.41 10.28
CA TRP A 60 0.55 -7.55 10.11
C TRP A 60 1.25 -8.92 10.08
N MET A 61 2.40 -9.07 10.75
CA MET A 61 3.11 -10.35 10.79
C MET A 61 2.30 -11.44 11.51
N PHE A 62 1.82 -12.43 10.76
CA PHE A 62 1.28 -13.67 11.30
C PHE A 62 2.42 -14.66 11.58
N GLU A 63 2.30 -15.41 12.68
CA GLU A 63 3.30 -16.42 13.08
C GLU A 63 3.20 -17.68 12.22
N SER A 64 2.00 -17.99 11.71
CA SER A 64 1.77 -19.10 10.81
C SER A 64 0.66 -18.80 9.79
N ALA A 65 0.65 -19.56 8.69
CA ALA A 65 -0.46 -19.55 7.73
C ALA A 65 -1.80 -19.96 8.39
N ALA A 66 -1.77 -20.81 9.42
CA ALA A 66 -2.95 -21.25 10.14
C ALA A 66 -3.59 -20.11 10.95
N ASP A 67 -2.79 -19.21 11.52
CA ASP A 67 -3.29 -18.03 12.23
C ASP A 67 -3.98 -17.06 11.27
N LEU A 68 -3.40 -16.86 10.09
CA LEU A 68 -4.02 -16.07 9.03
C LEU A 68 -5.35 -16.69 8.57
N GLU A 69 -5.38 -18.00 8.32
CA GLU A 69 -6.61 -18.72 7.96
C GLU A 69 -7.68 -18.56 9.04
N LYS A 70 -7.31 -18.63 10.33
CA LYS A 70 -8.23 -18.43 11.46
C LYS A 70 -8.81 -17.02 11.51
N GLU A 71 -8.01 -15.99 11.26
CA GLU A 71 -8.51 -14.61 11.22
C GLU A 71 -9.39 -14.36 9.99
N LEU A 72 -9.00 -14.88 8.83
CA LEU A 72 -9.84 -14.84 7.63
C LEU A 72 -11.16 -15.59 7.87
N ALA A 73 -11.17 -16.68 8.64
CA ALA A 73 -12.40 -17.46 8.94
C ALA A 73 -13.43 -16.70 9.76
N LYS A 74 -13.03 -15.63 10.46
CA LYS A 74 -13.95 -14.73 11.16
C LYS A 74 -14.72 -13.82 10.21
N LEU A 75 -14.31 -13.74 8.95
CA LEU A 75 -14.95 -12.93 7.93
C LEU A 75 -16.18 -13.68 7.36
N ILE A 76 -17.37 -13.16 7.66
CA ILE A 76 -18.65 -13.81 7.35
C ILE A 76 -19.09 -13.60 5.89
N ASN A 77 -18.73 -12.46 5.29
CA ASN A 77 -19.09 -12.04 3.93
C ASN A 77 -17.91 -12.20 2.94
N PRO A 78 -18.11 -12.02 1.63
CA PRO A 78 -17.00 -11.79 0.71
C PRO A 78 -16.31 -10.46 1.03
N TYR A 79 -14.98 -10.50 1.23
CA TYR A 79 -14.16 -9.31 1.45
C TYR A 79 -13.12 -9.13 0.37
N CYS A 80 -12.75 -7.86 0.17
CA CYS A 80 -11.54 -7.47 -0.51
C CYS A 80 -10.52 -7.00 0.52
N LEU A 81 -9.36 -7.67 0.59
CA LEU A 81 -8.35 -7.37 1.60
C LEU A 81 -7.31 -6.41 1.03
N VAL A 82 -7.15 -5.26 1.69
CA VAL A 82 -6.12 -4.27 1.34
C VAL A 82 -4.88 -4.49 2.18
N LEU A 83 -3.74 -4.59 1.49
CA LEU A 83 -2.42 -4.82 2.06
C LEU A 83 -1.50 -3.64 1.80
N PHE A 84 -0.76 -3.25 2.83
CA PHE A 84 0.34 -2.29 2.77
C PHE A 84 1.66 -3.00 3.15
N PRO A 85 2.42 -3.53 2.16
CA PRO A 85 3.70 -4.18 2.42
C PRO A 85 4.78 -3.26 2.98
N GLU A 86 4.62 -1.93 2.87
CA GLU A 86 5.54 -0.95 3.45
C GLU A 86 5.53 -0.98 4.98
N VAL A 87 4.38 -1.35 5.58
CA VAL A 87 4.15 -1.42 7.04
C VAL A 87 4.37 -0.07 7.76
N SER A 88 4.64 0.99 7.02
CA SER A 88 4.80 2.33 7.54
C SER A 88 4.34 3.32 6.49
N VAL A 89 3.71 4.40 6.95
CA VAL A 89 3.41 5.56 6.10
C VAL A 89 4.71 6.19 5.60
N ALA A 90 4.83 6.40 4.29
CA ALA A 90 6.01 6.95 3.66
C ALA A 90 6.26 8.43 4.04
N THR A 91 7.27 8.70 4.87
CA THR A 91 7.73 10.06 5.16
C THR A 91 8.99 10.40 4.37
N PRO A 92 9.28 11.69 4.08
CA PRO A 92 10.52 12.08 3.41
C PRO A 92 11.78 11.57 4.12
N GLN A 93 11.76 11.53 5.45
CA GLN A 93 12.84 11.01 6.28
C GLN A 93 13.01 9.49 6.11
N LEU A 94 11.91 8.73 6.13
CA LEU A 94 11.94 7.28 5.94
C LEU A 94 12.36 6.89 4.53
N ILE A 95 11.87 7.61 3.51
CA ILE A 95 12.28 7.38 2.11
C ILE A 95 13.79 7.58 1.96
N ARG A 96 14.35 8.68 2.50
CA ARG A 96 15.80 8.92 2.46
C ARG A 96 16.59 7.79 3.12
N ARG A 97 16.18 7.37 4.32
CA ARG A 97 16.82 6.28 5.06
C ARG A 97 16.72 4.94 4.32
N HIS A 98 15.56 4.60 3.77
CA HIS A 98 15.39 3.39 2.97
C HIS A 98 16.28 3.43 1.73
N ARG A 99 16.40 4.58 1.06
CA ARG A 99 17.27 4.73 -0.11
C ARG A 99 18.75 4.48 0.23
N GLU A 100 19.23 5.01 1.35
CA GLU A 100 20.59 4.76 1.84
C GLU A 100 20.82 3.28 2.16
N LEU A 101 19.86 2.61 2.82
CA LEU A 101 19.93 1.18 3.07
C LEU A 101 19.90 0.36 1.77
N CYS A 102 19.06 0.74 0.81
CA CYS A 102 18.99 0.06 -0.49
C CYS A 102 20.32 0.16 -1.24
N ARG A 103 20.96 1.34 -1.23
CA ARG A 103 22.31 1.53 -1.78
C ARG A 103 23.33 0.60 -1.14
N ALA A 104 23.35 0.53 0.19
CA ALA A 104 24.30 -0.31 0.93
C ALA A 104 24.10 -1.81 0.63
N CYS A 105 22.86 -2.23 0.38
CA CYS A 105 22.49 -3.62 0.11
C CYS A 105 22.40 -3.98 -1.38
N PHE A 106 22.77 -3.06 -2.30
CA PHE A 106 22.61 -3.22 -3.76
C PHE A 106 21.17 -3.55 -4.19
N ALA A 107 20.19 -3.03 -3.46
CA ALA A 107 18.77 -3.14 -3.77
C ALA A 107 18.29 -1.93 -4.59
N PRO A 108 17.15 -2.04 -5.31
CA PRO A 108 16.58 -0.91 -6.05
C PRO A 108 16.32 0.32 -5.16
N GLU A 109 16.83 1.47 -5.59
CA GLU A 109 16.56 2.75 -4.94
C GLU A 109 15.19 3.30 -5.33
N LEU A 110 14.28 3.40 -4.36
CA LEU A 110 12.95 3.98 -4.54
C LEU A 110 12.93 5.40 -3.96
N THR A 111 12.21 6.32 -4.60
CA THR A 111 12.20 7.75 -4.23
C THR A 111 10.82 8.29 -3.87
N HIS A 112 9.75 7.58 -4.22
CA HIS A 112 8.37 8.02 -4.03
C HIS A 112 7.55 7.06 -3.15
N VAL A 113 8.08 5.87 -2.86
CA VAL A 113 7.46 4.84 -2.01
C VAL A 113 8.53 4.22 -1.10
N LEU A 114 8.14 3.64 0.02
CA LEU A 114 9.08 2.85 0.83
C LEU A 114 9.31 1.48 0.20
N TYR A 115 10.47 0.93 0.48
CA TYR A 115 10.79 -0.46 0.12
C TYR A 115 9.85 -1.45 0.84
N PRO A 116 9.25 -2.43 0.14
CA PRO A 116 8.26 -3.32 0.73
C PRO A 116 8.90 -4.40 1.62
N ARG A 117 8.19 -4.83 2.65
CA ARG A 117 8.59 -5.96 3.52
C ARG A 117 8.20 -7.29 2.87
N HIS A 118 9.19 -7.94 2.27
CA HIS A 118 9.03 -9.15 1.48
C HIS A 118 8.55 -10.40 2.25
N SER A 119 9.01 -10.59 3.49
CA SER A 119 8.77 -11.85 4.23
C SER A 119 7.29 -12.06 4.51
N SER A 120 6.63 -11.08 5.14
CA SER A 120 5.21 -11.15 5.51
C SER A 120 4.31 -11.34 4.30
N PHE A 121 4.60 -10.65 3.20
CA PHE A 121 3.84 -10.79 1.95
C PHE A 121 3.98 -12.17 1.33
N ALA A 122 5.19 -12.72 1.32
CA ALA A 122 5.38 -14.08 0.82
C ALA A 122 4.65 -15.11 1.69
N ASP A 123 4.67 -14.96 3.01
CA ASP A 123 3.93 -15.82 3.93
C ASP A 123 2.42 -15.76 3.70
N PHE A 124 1.89 -14.55 3.54
CA PHE A 124 0.48 -14.30 3.25
C PHE A 124 0.04 -14.99 1.95
N ILE A 125 0.74 -14.75 0.84
CA ILE A 125 0.41 -15.36 -0.47
C ILE A 125 0.52 -16.88 -0.44
N LEU A 126 1.53 -17.43 0.26
CA LEU A 126 1.69 -18.89 0.41
C LEU A 126 0.60 -19.51 1.30
N GLY A 127 0.10 -18.77 2.30
CA GLY A 127 -1.03 -19.20 3.13
C GLY A 127 -2.34 -19.26 2.35
N LEU A 128 -2.65 -18.22 1.58
CA LEU A 128 -3.89 -18.14 0.80
C LEU A 128 -4.04 -19.25 -0.25
N ASN A 129 -2.93 -19.67 -0.87
CA ASN A 129 -2.93 -20.69 -1.92
C ASN A 129 -3.40 -22.08 -1.46
N LYS A 130 -3.60 -22.32 -0.16
CA LYS A 130 -3.93 -23.66 0.38
C LYS A 130 -5.41 -24.03 0.34
N GLY A 131 -6.32 -23.14 -0.07
CA GLY A 131 -7.74 -23.50 -0.13
C GLY A 131 -8.73 -22.44 -0.61
N GLN A 132 -8.26 -21.32 -1.15
CA GLN A 132 -9.13 -20.20 -1.55
C GLN A 132 -9.15 -19.99 -3.06
N ALA A 133 -10.34 -19.71 -3.61
CA ALA A 133 -10.54 -19.40 -5.02
C ALA A 133 -10.32 -17.89 -5.27
N LEU A 134 -9.08 -17.43 -5.09
CA LEU A 134 -8.71 -16.05 -5.41
C LEU A 134 -8.54 -15.88 -6.90
N SER A 135 -9.21 -14.87 -7.47
CA SER A 135 -9.20 -14.64 -8.92
C SER A 135 -8.11 -13.64 -9.31
N TYR A 136 -8.06 -12.50 -8.63
CA TYR A 136 -7.17 -11.39 -8.98
C TYR A 136 -6.53 -10.72 -7.77
N ILE A 137 -5.32 -10.18 -8.00
CA ILE A 137 -4.68 -9.19 -7.14
C ILE A 137 -4.71 -7.83 -7.85
N TYR A 138 -5.23 -6.82 -7.18
CA TYR A 138 -5.32 -5.44 -7.66
C TYR A 138 -4.13 -4.64 -7.13
N ASP A 139 -3.18 -4.36 -8.00
CA ASP A 139 -2.05 -3.49 -7.73
C ASP A 139 -2.49 -2.02 -7.83
N ALA A 140 -2.76 -1.39 -6.69
CA ALA A 140 -3.28 -0.02 -6.62
C ALA A 140 -2.19 0.96 -6.17
N THR A 141 -1.98 2.02 -6.94
CA THR A 141 -1.00 3.07 -6.66
C THR A 141 -1.71 4.38 -6.44
N ILE A 142 -1.57 4.95 -5.25
CA ILE A 142 -2.12 6.26 -4.87
C ILE A 142 -0.98 7.27 -4.82
N SER A 143 -1.20 8.46 -5.37
CA SER A 143 -0.30 9.62 -5.18
C SER A 143 -1.09 10.91 -5.04
N TYR A 144 -0.55 11.83 -4.25
CA TYR A 144 -1.17 13.12 -3.92
C TYR A 144 -0.40 14.25 -4.57
N THR A 145 -1.08 15.18 -5.24
CA THR A 145 -0.48 16.38 -5.83
C THR A 145 -1.09 17.66 -5.29
N ASP A 146 -0.27 18.72 -5.18
CA ASP A 146 -0.75 20.08 -4.90
C ASP A 146 -1.19 20.81 -6.17
N LYS A 147 -1.62 22.07 -6.04
CA LYS A 147 -2.04 22.94 -7.14
C LYS A 147 -0.96 23.21 -8.20
N LYS A 148 0.30 22.96 -7.87
CA LYS A 148 1.45 23.10 -8.79
C LYS A 148 1.91 21.73 -9.30
N ASP A 149 1.05 20.73 -9.21
CA ASP A 149 1.32 19.34 -9.53
C ASP A 149 2.49 18.71 -8.77
N LYS A 150 2.91 19.30 -7.64
CA LYS A 150 3.99 18.77 -6.81
C LYS A 150 3.50 17.57 -6.01
N ILE A 151 4.26 16.46 -6.07
CA ILE A 151 3.98 15.29 -5.23
C ILE A 151 4.10 15.66 -3.75
N LEU A 152 3.04 15.39 -3.00
CA LEU A 152 3.00 15.52 -1.56
C LEU A 152 3.30 14.16 -0.94
N CYS A 153 4.48 14.04 -0.32
CA CYS A 153 4.81 12.88 0.50
C CYS A 153 4.11 13.04 1.86
N ASN A 154 3.17 12.14 2.15
CA ASN A 154 2.43 12.09 3.42
C ASN A 154 1.71 13.39 3.80
N PRO A 155 0.48 13.62 3.29
CA PRO A 155 -0.48 14.49 3.94
C PRO A 155 -0.82 13.90 5.32
N GLY A 156 0.02 14.20 6.31
CA GLY A 156 0.02 13.54 7.61
C GLY A 156 -1.07 14.00 8.57
N ASN A 157 -1.78 15.07 8.23
CA ASN A 157 -2.96 15.56 8.95
C ASN A 157 -4.08 15.96 7.98
N ILE A 158 -5.28 16.10 8.52
CA ILE A 158 -6.49 16.34 7.72
C ILE A 158 -6.44 17.73 7.08
N ASP A 159 -5.83 18.70 7.75
CA ASP A 159 -5.65 20.04 7.22
C ASP A 159 -4.80 20.02 5.96
N THR A 160 -3.70 19.26 5.93
CA THR A 160 -2.87 19.11 4.73
C THR A 160 -3.64 18.43 3.61
N LEU A 161 -4.42 17.39 3.95
CA LEU A 161 -5.27 16.72 2.96
C LEU A 161 -6.31 17.66 2.36
N LEU A 162 -6.94 18.53 3.14
CA LEU A 162 -8.02 19.39 2.67
C LEU A 162 -7.53 20.71 2.05
N THR A 163 -6.33 21.17 2.39
CA THR A 163 -5.83 22.50 1.99
C THR A 163 -4.68 22.45 0.98
N GLN A 164 -3.86 21.39 0.99
CA GLN A 164 -2.68 21.28 0.15
C GLN A 164 -2.84 20.27 -0.98
N VAL A 165 -3.62 19.19 -0.77
CA VAL A 165 -3.91 18.23 -1.83
C VAL A 165 -4.97 18.81 -2.76
N GLU A 166 -4.61 18.96 -4.02
CA GLU A 166 -5.54 19.35 -5.09
C GLU A 166 -6.09 18.12 -5.81
N THR A 167 -5.25 17.11 -6.05
CA THR A 167 -5.65 15.92 -6.80
C THR A 167 -5.09 14.65 -6.18
N VAL A 168 -5.95 13.63 -6.10
CA VAL A 168 -5.57 12.26 -5.74
C VAL A 168 -5.57 11.44 -7.02
N HIS A 169 -4.39 10.95 -7.41
CA HIS A 169 -4.23 10.08 -8.56
C HIS A 169 -4.26 8.64 -8.09
N VAL A 170 -5.14 7.83 -8.69
CA VAL A 170 -5.27 6.40 -8.38
C VAL A 170 -5.08 5.61 -9.66
N HIS A 171 -4.04 4.78 -9.69
CA HIS A 171 -3.76 3.86 -10.79
C HIS A 171 -3.93 2.42 -10.33
N ILE A 172 -4.83 1.67 -10.96
CA ILE A 172 -5.13 0.28 -10.59
C ILE A 172 -4.75 -0.63 -11.75
N HIS A 173 -3.86 -1.59 -11.48
CA HIS A 173 -3.52 -2.67 -12.39
C HIS A 173 -4.04 -4.00 -11.82
N ARG A 174 -4.71 -4.79 -12.64
CA ARG A 174 -5.27 -6.09 -12.23
C ARG A 174 -4.39 -7.23 -12.73
N GLU A 175 -3.91 -8.07 -11.83
CA GLU A 175 -3.09 -9.24 -12.14
C GLU A 175 -3.81 -10.52 -11.70
N GLN A 176 -3.67 -11.61 -12.45
CA GLN A 176 -4.31 -12.87 -12.10
C GLN A 176 -3.49 -13.62 -11.05
N TYR A 177 -4.16 -14.17 -10.03
CA TYR A 177 -3.48 -14.91 -8.96
C TYR A 177 -2.60 -16.06 -9.47
N ARG A 178 -3.08 -16.77 -10.51
CA ARG A 178 -2.33 -17.85 -11.17
C ARG A 178 -1.00 -17.41 -11.81
N ARG A 179 -0.79 -16.11 -12.04
CA ARG A 179 0.44 -15.54 -12.62
C ARG A 179 1.46 -15.20 -11.54
N LEU A 180 1.08 -15.23 -10.26
CA LEU A 180 2.02 -15.06 -9.15
C LEU A 180 2.93 -16.30 -9.01
N PRO A 181 4.20 -16.12 -8.63
CA PRO A 181 5.09 -17.23 -8.33
C PRO A 181 4.58 -18.08 -7.15
N ARG A 182 4.83 -19.39 -7.19
CA ARG A 182 4.37 -20.34 -6.15
C ARG A 182 5.40 -20.64 -5.05
N HIS A 183 6.55 -19.97 -5.09
CA HIS A 183 7.65 -20.20 -4.17
C HIS A 183 8.09 -18.86 -3.57
N ARG A 184 8.53 -18.88 -2.31
CA ARG A 184 8.83 -17.67 -1.53
C ARG A 184 9.69 -16.68 -2.30
N ARG A 185 10.86 -17.10 -2.78
CA ARG A 185 11.81 -16.22 -3.49
C ARG A 185 11.18 -15.54 -4.71
N GLY A 186 10.38 -16.26 -5.48
CA GLY A 186 9.66 -15.69 -6.63
C GLY A 186 8.66 -14.63 -6.20
N ILE A 187 7.88 -14.87 -5.14
CA ILE A 187 6.89 -13.91 -4.63
C ILE A 187 7.59 -12.63 -4.15
N GLN A 188 8.71 -12.77 -3.43
CA GLN A 188 9.51 -11.63 -2.98
C GLN A 188 10.04 -10.82 -4.17
N LYS A 189 10.58 -11.48 -5.20
CA LYS A 189 11.07 -10.78 -6.39
C LYS A 189 9.95 -10.13 -7.19
N TRP A 190 8.78 -10.76 -7.27
CA TRP A 190 7.60 -10.18 -7.88
C TRP A 190 7.19 -8.89 -7.15
N LEU A 191 7.14 -8.92 -5.81
CA LEU A 191 6.78 -7.76 -4.99
C LEU A 191 7.77 -6.59 -5.18
N GLU A 192 9.08 -6.89 -5.18
CA GLU A 192 10.13 -5.90 -5.45
C GLU A 192 9.94 -5.23 -6.81
N ASN A 193 9.72 -6.03 -7.85
CA ASN A 193 9.49 -5.53 -9.20
C ASN A 193 8.21 -4.68 -9.28
N THR A 194 7.14 -5.10 -8.60
CA THR A 194 5.90 -4.32 -8.49
C THR A 194 6.18 -2.96 -7.87
N TRP A 195 6.94 -2.87 -6.77
CA TRP A 195 7.30 -1.59 -6.15
C TRP A 195 8.18 -0.71 -7.03
N VAL A 196 9.13 -1.30 -7.76
CA VAL A 196 9.93 -0.58 -8.77
C VAL A 196 9.02 0.00 -9.87
N HIS A 197 8.00 -0.73 -10.30
CA HIS A 197 7.04 -0.21 -11.26
C HIS A 197 6.17 0.90 -10.67
N LYS A 198 5.69 0.77 -9.43
CA LYS A 198 4.93 1.84 -8.74
C LYS A 198 5.72 3.13 -8.68
N ASP A 199 6.97 3.08 -8.22
CA ASP A 199 7.83 4.25 -8.12
C ASP A 199 8.02 4.94 -9.49
N LYS A 200 8.28 4.14 -10.53
CA LYS A 200 8.41 4.64 -11.90
C LYS A 200 7.11 5.24 -12.43
N SER A 201 5.96 4.65 -12.12
CA SER A 201 4.65 5.16 -12.55
C SER A 201 4.32 6.50 -11.90
N ILE A 202 4.58 6.64 -10.59
CA ILE A 202 4.43 7.92 -9.88
C ILE A 202 5.34 8.98 -10.51
N ARG A 203 6.61 8.62 -10.77
CA ARG A 203 7.56 9.51 -11.44
C ARG A 203 7.12 9.93 -12.85
N LYS A 204 6.56 9.01 -13.64
CA LYS A 204 6.10 9.29 -15.01
C LYS A 204 4.88 10.20 -15.02
N ALA A 205 3.89 9.93 -14.18
CA ALA A 205 2.71 10.78 -14.03
C ALA A 205 3.11 12.23 -13.73
N TYR A 206 4.14 12.40 -12.89
CA TYR A 206 4.69 13.70 -12.52
C TYR A 206 5.52 14.39 -13.63
N LYS A 207 6.34 13.63 -14.38
CA LYS A 207 7.05 14.22 -15.54
C LYS A 207 6.08 14.72 -16.61
N GLN A 208 4.94 14.07 -16.76
CA GLN A 208 3.89 14.47 -17.68
C GLN A 208 3.13 15.72 -17.20
N SER A 209 3.07 15.96 -15.88
CA SER A 209 2.53 17.19 -15.29
C SER A 209 3.53 18.36 -15.25
N GLY A 210 4.67 18.27 -15.96
CA GLY A 210 5.58 19.39 -16.19
C GLY A 210 6.48 19.79 -15.02
N SER A 211 6.45 19.03 -13.92
CA SER A 211 7.24 19.32 -12.73
C SER A 211 8.45 18.36 -12.67
N ILE A 212 9.66 18.89 -12.46
CA ILE A 212 10.91 18.10 -12.34
C ILE A 212 11.33 18.15 -10.86
N MET A 213 11.45 16.98 -10.24
CA MET A 213 12.07 16.85 -8.92
C MET A 213 13.56 17.09 -9.12
N ASP A 214 14.05 18.24 -8.65
CA ASP A 214 15.49 18.48 -8.55
C ASP A 214 16.06 17.56 -7.47
N ASP A 215 17.20 16.95 -7.79
CA ASP A 215 17.75 15.76 -7.16
C ASP A 215 18.21 16.01 -5.71
N GLY A 216 17.27 16.03 -4.76
CA GLY A 216 17.50 15.72 -3.35
C GLY A 216 18.58 16.51 -2.60
N LYS A 217 19.01 17.69 -3.07
CA LYS A 217 19.91 18.57 -2.30
C LYS A 217 19.10 19.55 -1.47
N LEU A 218 18.97 19.24 -0.18
CA LEU A 218 18.71 20.27 0.83
C LEU A 218 19.95 21.17 0.85
N LYS A 219 19.87 22.37 0.27
CA LYS A 219 20.81 23.43 0.61
C LYS A 219 20.47 23.90 2.02
N GLU A 220 21.39 23.69 2.96
CA GLU A 220 21.39 24.41 4.23
C GLU A 220 21.38 25.92 3.92
N LYS A 221 20.54 26.66 4.64
CA LYS A 221 20.61 28.12 4.65
C LYS A 221 21.72 28.50 5.61
N ASP A 222 22.90 28.82 5.07
CA ASP A 222 23.88 29.61 5.79
C ASP A 222 23.26 30.99 6.08
N LYS A 223 23.20 31.34 7.36
CA LYS A 223 23.09 32.70 7.87
C LYS A 223 24.07 32.85 9.01
#